data_AF-A0A2N5D5U4-F1
#
_entry.id   AF-A0A2N5D5U4-F1
#
_cell.length_a   1.000
_cell.length_b   1.000
_cell.length_c   1.000
_cell.angle_alpha   90.00
_cell.angle_beta   90.00
_cell.angle_gamma   90.00
#
_symmetry.space_group_name_H-M   'P 1'
#
loop_
_entity.id
_entity.type
_entity.pdbx_description
1 polymer ?
#
loop_
_entity_poly.entity_id
_entity_poly.type
_entity_poly.pdbx_seq_one_letter_code
_entity_poly.pdbx_strand_id
1 'polypeptide(L)'
;MRGVEGAVMRWICLVGAVVGVGVGAEASACSIVVTHEPTPYEKMRRARETIAEAAAVIDGEVIAPYRSEDEPAVVRAEHVLKGPAKVEFKVAAPTSCHEAFTEVGLRARMVLYGGPDVYTAPDTQTEARYEDRVLKSDRRKVWPWTPAPKPPAR
;
A
#
# COMPACT_ATOMS: atom_id res chain seq x y z
N MET A 1 7.57 -57.36 -35.05
CA MET A 1 6.65 -58.30 -35.72
C MET A 1 5.28 -57.62 -35.70
N ARG A 2 4.89 -56.80 -36.69
CA ARG A 2 4.20 -57.09 -37.98
C ARG A 2 2.93 -57.95 -37.88
N GLY A 3 1.82 -57.35 -38.38
CA GLY A 3 0.57 -57.98 -38.85
C GLY A 3 -0.48 -58.17 -37.76
N VAL A 4 -1.81 -58.02 -37.97
CA VAL A 4 -2.65 -58.14 -39.17
C VAL A 4 -4.00 -57.44 -38.85
N GLU A 5 -4.42 -56.42 -39.61
CA GLU A 5 -5.52 -56.37 -40.60
C GLU A 5 -6.96 -56.66 -40.12
N GLY A 6 -7.89 -55.82 -40.62
CA GLY A 6 -9.35 -55.92 -40.45
C GLY A 6 -10.01 -54.56 -40.65
N ALA A 7 -9.95 -54.00 -41.86
CA ALA A 7 -11.01 -54.10 -42.88
C ALA A 7 -12.27 -53.25 -42.59
N VAL A 8 -12.26 -52.04 -43.17
CA VAL A 8 -13.28 -51.49 -44.09
C VAL A 8 -14.76 -51.71 -43.73
N MET A 9 -15.46 -50.62 -43.37
CA MET A 9 -16.75 -50.32 -44.03
C MET A 9 -17.08 -48.82 -43.89
N ARG A 10 -16.89 -48.11 -45.01
CA ARG A 10 -17.38 -46.75 -45.26
C ARG A 10 -18.91 -46.79 -45.32
N TRP A 11 -19.59 -46.08 -44.42
CA TRP A 11 -20.93 -45.56 -44.69
C TRP A 11 -21.02 -44.12 -44.16
N ILE A 12 -21.14 -43.19 -45.10
CA ILE A 12 -21.45 -41.79 -44.88
C ILE A 12 -22.98 -41.71 -44.81
N CYS A 13 -23.52 -41.30 -43.66
CA CYS A 13 -24.84 -40.67 -43.56
C CYS A 13 -24.71 -39.45 -42.65
N LEU A 14 -24.43 -38.32 -43.31
CA LEU A 14 -24.65 -36.96 -42.83
C LEU A 14 -26.16 -36.77 -42.61
N VAL A 15 -26.64 -36.64 -41.36
CA VAL A 15 -27.83 -35.84 -41.01
C VAL A 15 -27.69 -35.37 -39.56
N GLY A 16 -27.84 -34.06 -39.35
CA GLY A 16 -27.51 -33.37 -38.11
C GLY A 16 -28.50 -33.52 -36.96
N ALA A 17 -27.98 -33.23 -35.77
CA ALA A 17 -28.71 -32.69 -34.64
C ALA A 17 -27.72 -31.85 -33.82
N VAL A 18 -27.80 -30.53 -33.98
CA VAL A 18 -27.14 -29.57 -33.09
C VAL A 18 -27.86 -29.70 -31.75
N VAL A 19 -27.34 -30.53 -30.85
CA VAL A 19 -27.73 -30.50 -29.44
C VAL A 19 -26.90 -29.38 -28.82
N GLY A 20 -27.46 -28.18 -28.82
CA GLY A 20 -26.96 -27.08 -28.01
C GLY A 20 -27.08 -27.45 -26.54
N VAL A 21 -26.03 -28.04 -25.98
CA VAL A 21 -25.88 -28.12 -24.53
C VAL A 21 -25.41 -26.75 -24.07
N GLY A 22 -26.31 -26.10 -23.33
CA GLY A 22 -26.15 -24.74 -22.84
C GLY A 22 -24.78 -24.53 -22.23
N VAL A 23 -24.16 -23.43 -22.66
CA VAL A 23 -23.02 -22.84 -21.98
C VAL A 23 -23.50 -22.57 -20.55
N GLY A 24 -23.09 -23.43 -19.63
CA GLY A 24 -23.09 -23.10 -18.22
C GLY A 24 -22.12 -21.94 -18.08
N ALA A 25 -22.62 -20.72 -18.26
CA ALA A 25 -21.99 -19.57 -17.66
C ALA A 25 -22.09 -19.85 -16.17
N GLU A 26 -21.03 -20.40 -15.59
CA GLU A 26 -20.77 -20.20 -14.18
C GLU A 26 -20.69 -18.68 -14.06
N ALA A 27 -21.82 -18.08 -13.68
CA ALA A 27 -21.84 -16.79 -13.06
C ALA A 27 -20.99 -16.99 -11.80
N SER A 28 -19.68 -16.82 -11.95
CA SER A 28 -18.72 -16.68 -10.89
C SER A 28 -19.24 -15.50 -10.08
N ALA A 29 -20.07 -15.81 -9.10
CA ALA A 29 -20.56 -14.88 -8.13
C ALA A 29 -19.32 -14.36 -7.42
N CYS A 30 -18.83 -13.19 -7.84
CA CYS A 30 -17.85 -12.43 -7.11
C CYS A 30 -18.43 -12.27 -5.70
N SER A 31 -17.98 -13.12 -4.78
CA SER A 31 -18.40 -13.04 -3.39
C SER A 31 -17.99 -11.66 -2.92
N ILE A 32 -18.98 -10.79 -2.68
CA ILE A 32 -18.74 -9.46 -2.14
C ILE A 32 -18.10 -9.70 -0.77
N VAL A 33 -16.80 -9.49 -0.69
CA VAL A 33 -16.11 -9.41 0.59
C VAL A 33 -16.59 -8.11 1.22
N VAL A 34 -17.58 -8.20 2.09
CA VAL A 34 -17.98 -7.08 2.94
C VAL A 34 -16.82 -6.82 3.89
N THR A 35 -15.91 -5.93 3.51
CA THR A 35 -14.87 -5.44 4.41
C THR A 35 -15.53 -4.59 5.47
N HIS A 36 -15.57 -5.08 6.72
CA HIS A 36 -16.07 -4.32 7.85
C HIS A 36 -15.25 -3.03 7.99
N GLU A 37 -15.90 -1.88 7.82
CA GLU A 37 -15.25 -0.60 8.10
C GLU A 37 -15.01 -0.46 9.61
N PRO A 38 -13.77 -0.15 10.05
CA PRO A 38 -13.48 -0.02 11.46
C PRO A 38 -14.32 1.09 12.11
N THR A 39 -14.84 0.81 13.29
CA THR A 39 -15.59 1.79 14.09
C THR A 39 -14.69 2.96 14.51
N PRO A 40 -15.25 4.14 14.84
CA PRO A 40 -14.45 5.27 15.35
C PRO A 40 -13.64 4.95 16.60
N TYR A 41 -14.14 4.06 17.46
CA TYR A 41 -13.43 3.59 18.65
C TYR A 41 -12.19 2.77 18.27
N GLU A 42 -12.32 1.83 17.33
CA GLU A 42 -11.20 1.03 16.86
C GLU A 42 -10.14 1.87 16.14
N LYS A 43 -10.56 2.84 15.31
CA LYS A 43 -9.64 3.78 14.67
C LYS A 43 -8.85 4.59 15.71
N MET A 44 -9.53 5.08 16.76
CA MET A 44 -8.87 5.77 17.86
C MET A 44 -7.90 4.88 18.65
N ARG A 45 -8.29 3.62 18.91
CA ARG A 45 -7.43 2.65 19.60
C ARG A 45 -6.16 2.37 18.79
N ARG A 46 -6.32 2.05 17.49
CA ARG A 46 -5.19 1.85 16.56
C ARG A 46 -4.29 3.08 16.49
N ALA A 47 -4.85 4.28 16.35
CA ALA A 47 -4.04 5.51 16.34
C ALA A 47 -3.21 5.68 17.61
N ARG A 48 -3.76 5.33 18.79
CA ARG A 48 -3.00 5.37 20.06
C ARG A 48 -1.88 4.32 20.07
N GLU A 49 -2.17 3.09 19.65
CA GLU A 49 -1.21 2.00 19.55
C GLU A 49 -0.07 2.37 18.59
N THR A 50 -0.40 2.77 17.36
CA THR A 50 0.54 3.27 16.33
C THR A 50 1.46 4.36 16.88
N ILE A 51 0.89 5.41 17.49
CA ILE A 51 1.68 6.52 18.03
C ILE A 51 2.48 6.10 19.26
N ALA A 52 2.00 5.17 20.09
CA ALA A 52 2.74 4.67 21.24
C ALA A 52 3.97 3.85 20.84
N GLU A 53 3.83 3.01 19.81
CA GLU A 53 4.90 2.14 19.29
C GLU A 53 5.90 2.88 18.41
N ALA A 54 5.51 3.99 17.79
CA ALA A 54 6.40 4.79 16.94
C ALA A 54 7.66 5.24 17.68
N ALA A 55 8.83 5.05 17.07
CA ALA A 55 10.10 5.56 17.60
C ALA A 55 10.17 7.09 17.48
N ALA A 56 9.67 7.63 16.36
CA ALA A 56 9.51 9.06 16.17
C ALA A 56 8.25 9.38 15.35
N VAL A 57 7.72 10.58 15.54
CA VAL A 57 6.65 11.13 14.70
C VAL A 57 7.05 12.54 14.32
N ILE A 58 7.21 12.76 13.02
CA ILE A 58 7.72 14.03 12.49
C ILE A 58 6.79 14.58 11.40
N ASP A 59 6.73 15.90 11.31
CA ASP A 59 6.34 16.60 10.10
C ASP A 59 7.63 17.00 9.38
N GLY A 60 7.84 16.53 8.16
CA GLY A 60 9.12 16.69 7.48
C GLY A 60 9.05 16.77 5.97
N GLU A 61 10.17 17.18 5.40
CA GLU A 61 10.42 17.31 3.96
C GLU A 61 11.56 16.38 3.53
N VAL A 62 11.35 15.64 2.46
CA VAL A 62 12.36 14.81 1.81
C VAL A 62 13.36 15.74 1.11
N ILE A 63 14.59 15.77 1.59
CA ILE A 63 15.68 16.58 1.01
C ILE A 63 16.66 15.75 0.19
N ALA A 64 16.70 14.44 0.41
CA ALA A 64 17.38 13.48 -0.45
C ALA A 64 16.47 12.25 -0.65
N PRO A 65 16.26 11.79 -1.89
CA PRO A 65 15.36 10.68 -2.17
C PRO A 65 16.02 9.35 -1.86
N TYR A 66 15.22 8.33 -1.54
CA TYR A 66 15.73 6.95 -1.46
C TYR A 66 16.23 6.46 -2.82
N ARG A 67 17.36 5.76 -2.83
CA ARG A 67 17.93 5.12 -4.02
C ARG A 67 18.12 3.62 -3.84
N SER A 68 18.59 3.21 -2.67
CA SER A 68 18.92 1.82 -2.34
C SER A 68 19.00 1.64 -0.82
N GLU A 69 19.27 0.43 -0.35
CA GLU A 69 19.46 0.17 1.09
C GLU A 69 20.64 0.96 1.69
N ASP A 70 21.71 1.16 0.92
CA ASP A 70 22.88 1.93 1.34
C ASP A 70 22.67 3.45 1.23
N GLU A 71 21.66 3.87 0.47
CA GLU A 71 21.30 5.26 0.20
C GLU A 71 19.84 5.53 0.61
N PRO A 72 19.54 5.55 1.93
CA PRO A 72 18.20 5.83 2.43
C PRO A 72 17.78 7.27 2.13
N ALA A 73 16.47 7.53 2.08
CA ALA A 73 15.97 8.89 2.00
C ALA A 73 16.41 9.70 3.22
N VAL A 74 16.65 11.00 3.02
CA VAL A 74 16.92 11.94 4.11
C VAL A 74 15.75 12.91 4.21
N VAL A 75 15.15 12.95 5.39
CA VAL A 75 14.01 13.80 5.72
C VAL A 75 14.45 14.85 6.73
N ARG A 76 14.29 16.13 6.37
CA ARG A 76 14.44 17.25 7.29
C ARG A 76 13.14 17.42 8.07
N ALA A 77 13.21 17.29 9.40
CA ALA A 77 12.08 17.54 10.27
C ALA A 77 11.85 19.04 10.41
N GLU A 78 10.62 19.47 10.13
CA GLU A 78 10.13 20.80 10.44
C GLU A 78 9.58 20.83 11.87
N HIS A 79 8.87 19.77 12.26
CA HIS A 79 8.41 19.56 13.63
C HIS A 79 8.64 18.11 14.06
N VAL A 80 9.15 17.93 15.27
CA VAL A 80 9.21 16.63 15.93
C VAL A 80 8.09 16.58 16.98
N LEU A 81 7.10 15.73 16.76
CA LEU A 81 5.93 15.57 17.63
C LEU A 81 6.16 14.49 18.68
N LYS A 82 7.01 13.51 18.37
CA LYS A 82 7.47 12.45 19.27
C LYS A 82 8.86 12.00 18.84
N GLY A 83 9.69 11.58 19.78
CA GLY A 83 10.99 10.96 19.52
C GLY A 83 12.16 11.92 19.76
N PRO A 84 13.36 11.61 19.23
CA PRO A 84 14.55 12.41 19.47
C PRO A 84 14.47 13.76 18.74
N ALA A 85 14.97 14.82 19.38
CA ALA A 85 15.07 16.15 18.80
C ALA A 85 16.22 16.21 17.78
N LYS A 86 15.99 15.65 16.58
CA LYS A 86 16.91 15.67 15.44
C LYS A 86 16.36 16.58 14.35
N VAL A 87 17.27 17.19 13.58
CA VAL A 87 16.92 17.97 12.38
C VAL A 87 16.68 17.06 11.19
N GLU A 88 17.41 15.95 11.10
CA GLU A 88 17.36 15.02 9.97
C GLU A 88 17.15 13.58 10.40
N PHE A 89 16.41 12.85 9.58
CA PHE A 89 16.06 11.44 9.75
C PHE A 89 16.38 10.69 8.46
N LYS A 90 17.13 9.59 8.58
CA LYS A 90 17.32 8.65 7.47
C LYS A 90 16.17 7.65 7.47
N VAL A 91 15.53 7.45 6.33
CA VAL A 91 14.37 6.56 6.18
C VAL A 91 14.62 5.57 5.06
N ALA A 92 14.58 4.28 5.39
CA ALA A 92 14.73 3.19 4.44
C ALA A 92 13.38 2.55 4.10
N ALA A 93 13.34 1.88 2.95
CA ALA A 93 12.23 1.05 2.52
C ALA A 93 12.71 -0.38 2.23
N PRO A 94 12.91 -1.21 3.26
CA PRO A 94 13.46 -2.57 3.10
C PRO A 94 12.50 -3.53 2.40
N THR A 95 11.21 -3.19 2.31
CA THR A 95 10.19 -4.00 1.65
C THR A 95 9.20 -3.10 0.92
N SER A 96 8.41 -3.64 -0.01
CA SER A 96 7.32 -2.92 -0.68
C SER A 96 6.24 -2.36 0.26
N CYS A 97 6.17 -2.83 1.50
CA CYS A 97 5.27 -2.30 2.53
C CYS A 97 5.79 -1.03 3.22
N HIS A 98 6.95 -0.50 2.82
CA HIS A 98 7.52 0.72 3.39
C HIS A 98 7.55 1.82 2.34
N GLU A 99 7.28 3.04 2.77
CA GLU A 99 7.37 4.23 1.95
C GLU A 99 8.84 4.51 1.60
N ALA A 100 9.12 4.57 0.31
CA ALA A 100 10.46 4.83 -0.18
C ALA A 100 10.81 6.32 -0.21
N PHE A 101 9.86 7.27 -0.23
CA PHE A 101 10.18 8.70 -0.30
C PHE A 101 11.15 9.04 -1.46
N THR A 102 10.74 8.71 -2.68
CA THR A 102 11.59 8.89 -3.88
C THR A 102 11.55 10.30 -4.46
N GLU A 103 10.67 11.16 -3.97
CA GLU A 103 10.44 12.52 -4.47
C GLU A 103 11.03 13.57 -3.52
N VAL A 104 11.96 14.37 -4.02
CA VAL A 104 12.51 15.52 -3.26
C VAL A 104 11.45 16.61 -3.16
N GLY A 105 11.37 17.25 -2.00
CA GLY A 105 10.33 18.22 -1.70
C GLY A 105 8.98 17.57 -1.40
N LEU A 106 8.89 16.24 -1.36
CA LEU A 106 7.76 15.53 -0.77
C LEU A 106 7.76 15.79 0.73
N ARG A 107 6.57 16.07 1.24
CA ARG A 107 6.46 16.88 2.43
C ARG A 107 5.22 16.31 3.16
N ALA A 108 5.43 15.63 4.29
CA ALA A 108 4.43 14.76 4.93
C ALA A 108 4.65 14.55 6.44
N ARG A 109 3.58 14.10 7.13
CA ARG A 109 3.69 13.55 8.49
C ARG A 109 4.10 12.07 8.41
N MET A 110 5.19 11.72 9.08
CA MET A 110 5.78 10.39 9.03
C MET A 110 5.77 9.77 10.43
N VAL A 111 5.26 8.56 10.52
CA VAL A 111 5.39 7.70 11.72
C VAL A 111 6.56 6.77 11.47
N LEU A 112 7.61 6.97 12.26
CA LEU A 112 8.89 6.32 12.06
C LEU A 112 9.08 5.22 13.10
N TYR A 113 9.51 4.05 12.64
CA TYR A 113 9.82 2.88 13.45
C TYR A 113 11.30 2.52 13.34
N GLY A 114 11.81 1.75 14.30
CA GLY A 114 13.23 1.39 14.36
C GLY A 114 14.10 2.55 14.85
N GLY A 115 15.24 2.79 14.18
CA GLY A 115 16.24 3.78 14.57
C GLY A 115 17.31 3.25 15.54
N PRO A 116 18.21 4.14 16.05
CA PRO A 116 18.19 5.60 15.89
C PRO A 116 18.88 6.11 14.61
N ASP A 117 19.60 5.25 13.89
CA ASP A 117 20.43 5.63 12.74
C ASP A 117 19.64 5.64 11.42
N VAL A 118 18.81 4.62 11.21
CA VAL A 118 17.91 4.49 10.05
C VAL A 118 16.54 4.03 10.54
N TYR A 119 15.51 4.73 10.10
CA TYR A 119 14.11 4.46 10.42
C TYR A 119 13.40 3.83 9.23
N THR A 120 12.19 3.33 9.46
CA THR A 120 11.27 2.92 8.40
C THR A 120 9.90 3.57 8.59
N ALA A 121 9.15 3.74 7.50
CA ALA A 121 7.80 4.28 7.52
C ALA A 121 6.85 3.34 6.74
N PRO A 122 6.03 2.51 7.41
CA PRO A 122 5.19 1.53 6.73
C PRO A 122 3.95 2.13 6.02
N ASP A 123 3.57 3.37 6.31
CA ASP A 123 2.42 4.01 5.66
C ASP A 123 2.55 5.54 5.66
N THR A 124 2.11 6.18 4.57
CA THR A 124 1.92 7.62 4.49
C THR A 124 0.50 7.94 4.91
N GLN A 125 0.37 8.55 6.09
CA GLN A 125 -0.91 8.65 6.80
C GLN A 125 -1.92 9.63 6.18
N THR A 126 -2.42 9.35 4.98
CA THR A 126 -3.22 10.25 4.16
C THR A 126 -4.57 10.62 4.80
N GLU A 127 -5.07 9.83 5.77
CA GLU A 127 -6.35 10.03 6.48
C GLU A 127 -6.24 10.05 8.02
N ALA A 128 -5.15 10.57 8.57
CA ALA A 128 -4.80 10.37 9.99
C ALA A 128 -5.40 11.37 11.02
N ARG A 129 -6.68 11.68 10.86
CA ARG A 129 -7.42 12.56 11.79
C ARG A 129 -7.41 12.06 13.25
N TYR A 130 -7.26 10.75 13.46
CA TYR A 130 -7.25 10.15 14.79
C TYR A 130 -5.90 10.35 15.47
N GLU A 131 -4.82 10.18 14.71
CA GLU A 131 -3.44 10.38 15.12
C GLU A 131 -3.18 11.85 15.41
N ASP A 132 -3.72 12.76 14.60
CA ASP A 132 -3.72 14.20 14.87
C ASP A 132 -4.32 14.52 16.24
N ARG A 133 -5.44 13.87 16.58
CA ARG A 133 -6.08 14.03 17.89
C ARG A 133 -5.22 13.45 19.02
N VAL A 134 -4.56 12.32 18.80
CA VAL A 134 -3.65 11.70 19.78
C VAL A 134 -2.43 12.60 20.03
N LEU A 135 -1.84 13.13 18.97
CA LEU A 135 -0.68 14.03 19.00
C LEU A 135 -1.03 15.45 19.43
N LYS A 136 -2.33 15.77 19.57
CA LYS A 136 -2.84 17.13 19.82
C LYS A 136 -2.30 18.16 18.81
N SER A 137 -2.15 17.72 17.56
CA SER A 137 -1.58 18.50 16.47
C SER A 137 -2.52 18.52 15.28
N ASP A 138 -2.66 19.66 14.59
CA ASP A 138 -3.45 19.79 13.36
C ASP A 138 -2.51 19.97 12.18
N ARG A 139 -2.34 18.91 11.38
CA ARG A 139 -1.44 18.93 10.22
C ARG A 139 -1.79 20.03 9.22
N ARG A 140 -3.06 20.47 9.16
CA ARG A 140 -3.55 21.49 8.22
C ARG A 140 -3.07 22.90 8.58
N LYS A 141 -2.65 23.10 9.82
CA LYS A 141 -2.11 24.38 10.31
C LYS A 141 -0.62 24.50 10.06
N VAL A 142 0.06 23.36 10.07
CA VAL A 142 1.46 23.25 9.67
C VAL A 142 1.55 23.31 8.14
N TRP A 143 0.49 22.92 7.43
CA TRP A 143 0.49 22.83 5.98
C TRP A 143 -0.87 22.94 5.28
N PRO A 144 -0.99 23.67 4.16
CA PRO A 144 -2.08 23.41 3.23
C PRO A 144 -1.81 22.07 2.53
N TRP A 145 -2.45 21.00 2.99
CA TRP A 145 -2.44 19.69 2.35
C TRP A 145 -2.72 19.86 0.85
N THR A 146 -1.69 19.68 0.03
CA THR A 146 -1.88 19.52 -1.41
C THR A 146 -1.89 18.01 -1.62
N PRO A 147 -2.99 17.39 -2.07
CA PRO A 147 -2.98 15.97 -2.39
C PRO A 147 -1.80 15.69 -3.33
N ALA A 148 -1.16 14.53 -3.16
CA ALA A 148 -0.20 14.05 -4.15
C ALA A 148 -0.83 14.19 -5.54
N PRO A 149 -0.12 14.76 -6.54
CA PRO A 149 -0.66 14.90 -7.87
C PRO A 149 -1.17 13.53 -8.34
N LYS A 150 -2.42 13.50 -8.80
CA LYS A 150 -3.04 12.27 -9.30
C LYS A 150 -2.10 11.67 -10.36
N PRO A 151 -1.70 10.39 -10.25
CA PRO A 151 -0.84 9.79 -11.26
C PRO A 151 -1.48 10.00 -12.64
N PRO A 152 -0.69 10.30 -13.67
CA PRO A 152 -1.23 10.55 -15.00
C PRO A 152 -2.12 9.37 -15.40
N ALA A 153 -3.33 9.67 -15.87
CA ALA A 153 -4.22 8.64 -16.38
C ALA A 153 -3.47 7.87 -17.47
N ARG A 154 -3.35 6.55 -17.30
CA ARG A 154 -2.80 5.66 -18.32
C ARG A 154 -3.79 5.50 -19.47
#